data_AF-A0A8H2K5V6-F1
#
_entry.id   AF-A0A8H2K5V6-F1
#
_cell.length_a   1.000
_cell.length_b   1.000
_cell.length_c   1.000
_cell.angle_alpha   90.00
_cell.angle_beta   90.00
_cell.angle_gamma   90.00
#
_symmetry.space_group_name_H-M   'P 1'
#
loop_
_entity.id
_entity.type
_entity.pdbx_description
1 polymer ?
#
loop_
_entity_poly.entity_id
_entity_poly.type
_entity_poly.pdbx_seq_one_letter_code
_entity_poly.pdbx_strand_id
1 'polypeptide(L)'
;MIRLAKLFTALRDRTRTNGAAESGVAMLTAIFFMVIIAGLSVVLLSVTLSQSAPGFTAQKSTKTIYSAQAGLQAALGVMRTAADDTSPVDEVVGDIEKLPCTMTGSVDGIASGTSYAVAVQYFTTDPTGKGTTWRDNNDGHSCVNGAGPVMDVADSSIRPRFAFIRSTGVGVTLPGQDATVGNRSLSAIYKFKVNNANIAGGLMYTAGRSHCLQAMSATAGSTIRYKAAGSCTDPDRELWIYSTDYRLQLASTTRNGALGLCITGPAVDGQGTQNATLQPCAPGNDPSRWNQLWSWTNSWQGQRANITGGLSNYCLSAGPSPNYASGRVQVQKDSCGARFDATPQVGAGAASKATNQVVNYKEFGRCLDVTDESITKAYMISYPCKQAAGAANQSIKWNHKWFYDEPAAGQASLANQEIRIFLNDNNPSGEYCFQAPISGAGADTTFGRCDESARQKWERVYNTGDYVSSYVFLDYLGRCLVTDPSSLHASQYSKIRVAACNGSLEQKWNAPPVYVDSDFGGFREVSE
;
A
#
# COMPACT_ATOMS: atom_id res chain seq x y z
N MET A 1 -4.38 -15.53 116.39
CA MET A 1 -4.28 -15.21 114.95
C MET A 1 -5.57 -14.53 114.43
N ILE A 2 -6.11 -13.56 115.21
CA ILE A 2 -7.42 -12.90 115.00
C ILE A 2 -7.18 -11.38 114.96
N ARG A 3 -6.29 -10.92 114.07
CA ARG A 3 -6.04 -9.48 113.86
C ARG A 3 -6.02 -9.05 112.39
N LEU A 4 -6.07 -9.99 111.43
CA LEU A 4 -6.25 -9.64 110.02
C LEU A 4 -7.72 -9.40 109.63
N ALA A 5 -8.69 -9.92 110.40
CA ALA A 5 -10.12 -9.82 110.08
C ALA A 5 -10.75 -8.45 110.41
N LYS A 6 -10.05 -7.56 111.15
CA LYS A 6 -10.58 -6.22 111.47
C LYS A 6 -10.13 -5.13 110.49
N LEU A 7 -9.19 -5.40 109.58
CA LEU A 7 -8.77 -4.42 108.56
C LEU A 7 -9.67 -4.46 107.31
N PHE A 8 -10.27 -5.61 107.00
CA PHE A 8 -11.14 -5.76 105.83
C PHE A 8 -12.57 -5.21 106.04
N THR A 9 -13.05 -5.12 107.27
CA THR A 9 -14.37 -4.56 107.57
C THR A 9 -14.38 -3.02 107.56
N ALA A 10 -13.24 -2.38 107.84
CA ALA A 10 -13.11 -0.92 107.78
C ALA A 10 -12.98 -0.36 106.35
N LEU A 11 -12.59 -1.20 105.36
CA LEU A 11 -12.53 -0.82 103.95
C LEU A 11 -13.84 -1.10 103.18
N ARG A 12 -14.74 -1.92 103.73
CA ARG A 12 -16.04 -2.23 103.10
C ARG A 12 -17.14 -1.22 103.42
N ASP A 13 -16.99 -0.47 104.52
CA ASP A 13 -17.96 0.59 104.89
C ASP A 13 -17.61 1.98 104.32
N ARG A 14 -16.42 2.15 103.71
CA ARG A 14 -16.06 3.41 103.04
C ARG A 14 -16.53 3.51 101.59
N THR A 15 -16.96 2.40 100.98
CA THR A 15 -17.52 2.39 99.62
C THR A 15 -19.04 2.50 99.60
N ARG A 16 -19.73 2.46 100.75
CA ARG A 16 -21.19 2.58 100.82
C ARG A 16 -21.72 3.98 101.08
N THR A 17 -20.88 4.91 101.53
CA THR A 17 -21.26 6.31 101.80
C THR A 17 -20.92 7.30 100.67
N ASN A 18 -20.19 6.87 99.63
CA ASN A 18 -19.93 7.71 98.44
C ASN A 18 -20.87 7.40 97.24
N GLY A 19 -21.67 6.34 97.30
CA GLY A 19 -22.59 5.95 96.21
C GLY A 19 -23.71 6.96 95.92
N ALA A 20 -24.00 7.89 96.85
CA ALA A 20 -25.03 8.92 96.66
C ALA A 20 -24.49 10.26 96.13
N ALA A 21 -23.17 10.53 96.25
CA ALA A 21 -22.55 11.74 95.73
C ALA A 21 -21.95 11.54 94.32
N GLU A 22 -21.64 10.29 93.94
CA GLU A 22 -21.12 9.98 92.60
C GLU A 22 -22.20 9.66 91.56
N SER A 23 -23.49 9.49 91.91
CA SER A 23 -24.52 9.20 90.89
C SER A 23 -24.73 10.38 89.93
N GLY A 24 -24.61 11.62 90.41
CA GLY A 24 -24.70 12.83 89.60
C GLY A 24 -23.45 13.04 88.72
N VAL A 25 -22.26 12.79 89.26
CA VAL A 25 -20.99 12.91 88.51
C VAL A 25 -20.85 11.77 87.50
N ALA A 26 -21.20 10.53 87.86
CA ALA A 26 -21.20 9.38 86.97
C ALA A 26 -22.21 9.54 85.83
N MET A 27 -23.43 10.04 86.11
CA MET A 27 -24.42 10.39 85.08
C MET A 27 -23.93 11.52 84.17
N LEU A 28 -23.33 12.57 84.72
CA LEU A 28 -22.77 13.67 83.92
C LEU A 28 -21.60 13.19 83.04
N THR A 29 -20.68 12.39 83.57
CA THR A 29 -19.59 11.81 82.76
C THR A 29 -20.10 10.84 81.72
N ALA A 30 -21.13 10.05 82.01
CA ALA A 30 -21.76 9.14 81.04
C ALA A 30 -22.45 9.92 79.91
N ILE A 31 -23.18 10.99 80.24
CA ILE A 31 -23.80 11.88 79.25
C ILE A 31 -22.73 12.58 78.42
N PHE A 32 -21.65 13.08 79.04
CA PHE A 32 -20.55 13.72 78.32
C PHE A 32 -19.84 12.75 77.37
N PHE A 33 -19.61 11.51 77.80
CA PHE A 33 -19.09 10.44 76.94
C PHE A 33 -20.05 10.08 75.81
N MET A 34 -21.35 9.98 76.06
CA MET A 34 -22.34 9.74 74.99
C MET A 34 -22.37 10.88 73.98
N VAL A 35 -22.28 12.14 74.42
CA VAL A 35 -22.24 13.31 73.53
C VAL A 35 -20.95 13.34 72.71
N ILE A 36 -19.79 13.03 73.33
CA ILE A 36 -18.51 12.94 72.61
C ILE A 36 -18.53 11.80 71.58
N ILE A 37 -19.03 10.62 71.95
CA ILE A 37 -19.11 9.47 71.04
C ILE A 37 -20.09 9.76 69.89
N ALA A 38 -21.22 10.41 70.18
CA ALA A 38 -22.18 10.82 69.16
C ALA A 38 -21.56 11.88 68.21
N GLY A 39 -20.85 12.87 68.77
CA GLY A 39 -20.13 13.88 68.00
C GLY A 39 -19.04 13.30 67.10
N LEU A 40 -18.22 12.38 67.62
CA LEU A 40 -17.21 11.66 66.85
C LEU A 40 -17.83 10.79 65.75
N SER A 41 -18.96 10.13 66.03
CA SER A 41 -19.67 9.32 65.03
C SER A 41 -20.23 10.17 63.88
N VAL A 42 -20.77 11.36 64.18
CA VAL A 42 -21.24 12.31 63.14
C VAL A 42 -20.08 12.80 62.29
N VAL A 43 -18.94 13.16 62.90
CA VAL A 43 -17.76 13.62 62.16
C VAL A 43 -17.20 12.50 61.27
N LEU A 44 -17.10 11.27 61.77
CA LEU A 44 -16.66 10.12 60.97
C LEU A 44 -17.62 9.84 59.81
N LEU A 45 -18.93 9.94 60.03
CA LEU A 45 -19.92 9.79 58.96
C LEU A 45 -19.75 10.89 57.89
N SER A 46 -19.57 12.15 58.30
CA SER A 46 -19.34 13.25 57.36
C SER A 46 -18.06 13.06 56.54
N VAL A 47 -16.98 12.60 57.17
CA VAL A 47 -15.70 12.34 56.50
C VAL A 47 -15.79 11.14 55.55
N THR A 48 -16.49 10.07 55.92
CA THR A 48 -16.71 8.91 55.03
C THR A 48 -17.59 9.25 53.84
N LEU A 49 -18.63 10.05 54.03
CA LEU A 49 -19.47 10.55 52.93
C LEU A 49 -18.72 11.53 52.03
N SER A 50 -17.82 12.36 52.57
CA SER A 50 -17.01 13.28 51.75
C SER A 50 -15.94 12.56 50.93
N GLN A 51 -15.51 11.36 51.34
CA GLN A 51 -14.50 10.56 50.65
C GLN A 51 -15.08 9.53 49.68
N SER A 52 -16.33 9.10 49.87
CA SER A 52 -16.96 8.06 49.04
C SER A 52 -17.11 8.51 47.58
N ALA A 53 -17.59 9.73 47.33
CA ALA A 53 -17.78 10.24 45.98
C ALA A 53 -16.46 10.39 45.19
N PRO A 54 -15.39 11.05 45.72
CA PRO A 54 -14.09 11.06 45.05
C PRO A 54 -13.50 9.66 44.84
N GLY A 55 -13.71 8.74 45.80
CA GLY A 55 -13.28 7.34 45.67
C GLY A 55 -13.95 6.63 44.50
N PHE A 56 -15.27 6.76 44.35
CA PHE A 56 -16.00 6.17 43.23
C PHE A 56 -15.62 6.80 41.88
N THR A 57 -15.41 8.11 41.82
CA THR A 57 -14.95 8.79 40.59
C THR A 57 -13.52 8.38 40.21
N ALA A 58 -12.62 8.24 41.19
CA ALA A 58 -11.26 7.75 40.95
C ALA A 58 -11.25 6.29 40.47
N GLN A 59 -12.08 5.43 41.09
CA GLN A 59 -12.23 4.04 40.66
C GLN A 59 -12.81 3.96 39.24
N LYS A 60 -13.84 4.75 38.93
CA LYS A 60 -14.42 4.82 37.58
C LYS A 60 -13.37 5.29 36.57
N SER A 61 -12.65 6.37 36.87
CA SER A 61 -11.60 6.93 36.00
C SER A 61 -10.50 5.91 35.70
N THR A 62 -10.11 5.12 36.70
CA THR A 62 -9.11 4.06 36.53
C THR A 62 -9.61 2.94 35.62
N LYS A 63 -10.88 2.55 35.72
CA LYS A 63 -11.43 1.50 34.84
C LYS A 63 -11.64 2.01 33.42
N THR A 64 -12.17 3.22 33.26
CA THR A 64 -12.46 3.80 31.94
C THR A 64 -11.20 4.11 31.15
N ILE A 65 -10.07 4.44 31.77
CA ILE A 65 -8.81 4.58 31.03
C ILE A 65 -8.33 3.25 30.43
N TYR A 66 -8.48 2.12 31.14
CA TYR A 66 -8.17 0.80 30.58
C TYR A 66 -9.16 0.42 29.46
N SER A 67 -10.43 0.78 29.60
CA SER A 67 -11.40 0.57 28.52
C SER A 67 -11.07 1.39 27.28
N ALA A 68 -10.69 2.66 27.44
CA ALA A 68 -10.22 3.49 26.34
C ALA A 68 -8.98 2.88 25.65
N GLN A 69 -8.03 2.34 26.42
CA GLN A 69 -6.88 1.62 25.85
C GLN A 69 -7.31 0.37 25.06
N ALA A 70 -8.25 -0.41 25.59
CA ALA A 70 -8.80 -1.57 24.90
C ALA A 70 -9.47 -1.18 23.56
N GLY A 71 -10.19 -0.06 23.53
CA GLY A 71 -10.76 0.48 22.29
C GLY A 71 -9.71 0.91 21.27
N LEU A 72 -8.62 1.57 21.69
CA LEU A 72 -7.49 1.88 20.80
C LEU A 72 -6.87 0.61 20.19
N GLN A 73 -6.67 -0.44 21.00
CA GLN A 73 -6.10 -1.71 20.54
C GLN A 73 -7.06 -2.45 19.59
N ALA A 74 -8.35 -2.45 19.89
CA ALA A 74 -9.37 -3.03 19.01
C ALA A 74 -9.36 -2.32 17.65
N ALA A 75 -9.29 -0.98 17.64
CA ALA A 75 -9.30 -0.20 16.40
C ALA A 75 -8.07 -0.47 15.54
N LEU A 76 -6.90 -0.54 16.20
CA LEU A 76 -5.65 -0.92 15.55
C LEU A 76 -5.73 -2.33 14.96
N GLY A 77 -6.32 -3.29 15.69
CA GLY A 77 -6.54 -4.65 15.22
C GLY A 77 -7.34 -4.67 13.92
N VAL A 78 -8.52 -4.03 13.91
CA VAL A 78 -9.37 -3.96 12.72
C VAL A 78 -8.66 -3.30 11.54
N MET A 79 -7.99 -2.15 11.76
CA MET A 79 -7.25 -1.48 10.69
C MET A 79 -6.09 -2.32 10.12
N ARG A 80 -5.40 -3.11 10.95
CA ARG A 80 -4.32 -4.00 10.49
C ARG A 80 -4.82 -5.24 9.77
N THR A 81 -6.07 -5.64 10.01
CA THR A 81 -6.72 -6.77 9.33
C THR A 81 -7.62 -6.35 8.18
N ALA A 82 -7.74 -5.05 7.88
CA ALA A 82 -8.50 -4.51 6.76
C ALA A 82 -7.75 -4.77 5.44
N ALA A 83 -7.53 -6.04 5.11
CA ALA A 83 -6.86 -6.48 3.90
C ALA A 83 -7.85 -6.58 2.73
N ASP A 84 -7.36 -6.23 1.55
CA ASP A 84 -8.02 -6.50 0.28
C ASP A 84 -7.85 -7.98 -0.08
N ASP A 85 -8.98 -8.67 -0.25
CA ASP A 85 -9.03 -10.09 -0.60
C ASP A 85 -8.52 -10.36 -2.03
N THR A 86 -8.20 -9.31 -2.80
CA THR A 86 -7.68 -9.36 -4.17
C THR A 86 -6.18 -9.08 -4.28
N SER A 87 -5.48 -8.94 -3.16
CA SER A 87 -4.06 -8.58 -3.12
C SER A 87 -3.12 -9.57 -3.86
N PRO A 88 -2.05 -9.09 -4.55
CA PRO A 88 -1.04 -9.94 -5.19
C PRO A 88 -0.20 -10.80 -4.21
N VAL A 89 0.50 -11.80 -4.76
CA VAL A 89 1.27 -12.86 -4.08
C VAL A 89 2.22 -12.38 -2.96
N ASP A 90 2.89 -11.25 -3.16
CA ASP A 90 4.01 -10.84 -2.29
C ASP A 90 3.66 -9.65 -1.39
N GLU A 91 2.40 -9.21 -1.39
CA GLU A 91 1.99 -8.03 -0.63
C GLU A 91 0.52 -8.07 -0.23
N VAL A 92 0.25 -7.96 1.08
CA VAL A 92 -1.11 -7.71 1.59
C VAL A 92 -1.41 -6.23 1.40
N VAL A 93 -2.29 -5.91 0.45
CA VAL A 93 -2.79 -4.55 0.21
C VAL A 93 -4.00 -4.33 1.14
N GLY A 94 -4.14 -3.11 1.66
CA GLY A 94 -5.29 -2.76 2.50
C GLY A 94 -6.52 -2.41 1.67
N ASP A 95 -7.70 -2.82 2.15
CA ASP A 95 -8.99 -2.40 1.60
C ASP A 95 -9.52 -1.21 2.39
N ILE A 96 -9.69 -0.09 1.70
CA ILE A 96 -10.19 1.16 2.29
C ILE A 96 -11.63 1.00 2.81
N GLU A 97 -12.46 0.20 2.15
CA GLU A 97 -13.88 0.04 2.51
C GLU A 97 -14.05 -0.74 3.82
N LYS A 98 -13.04 -1.54 4.19
CA LYS A 98 -13.00 -2.31 5.44
C LYS A 98 -12.47 -1.51 6.64
N LEU A 99 -12.03 -0.26 6.44
CA LEU A 99 -11.52 0.56 7.53
C LEU A 99 -12.66 1.03 8.47
N PRO A 100 -12.48 0.98 9.81
CA PRO A 100 -13.54 1.31 10.76
C PRO A 100 -13.75 2.82 10.89
N CYS A 101 -14.99 3.27 11.00
CA CYS A 101 -15.31 4.68 11.28
C CYS A 101 -15.66 4.88 12.75
N THR A 102 -16.53 4.02 13.29
CA THR A 102 -16.81 3.94 14.72
C THR A 102 -16.83 2.50 15.18
N MET A 103 -16.52 2.26 16.46
CA MET A 103 -16.60 0.94 17.06
C MET A 103 -17.03 1.03 18.52
N THR A 104 -17.69 0.00 19.03
CA THR A 104 -18.02 -0.12 20.45
C THR A 104 -17.76 -1.55 20.91
N GLY A 105 -17.47 -1.73 22.20
CA GLY A 105 -17.27 -3.06 22.77
C GLY A 105 -17.22 -3.04 24.29
N SER A 106 -17.51 -4.18 24.92
CA SER A 106 -17.37 -4.35 26.37
C SER A 106 -15.98 -4.89 26.71
N VAL A 107 -15.45 -4.45 27.85
CA VAL A 107 -14.28 -5.05 28.48
C VAL A 107 -14.79 -6.14 29.43
N ASP A 108 -14.13 -7.29 29.47
CA ASP A 108 -14.47 -8.48 30.27
C ASP A 108 -15.71 -9.27 29.83
N GLY A 109 -16.30 -8.99 28.66
CA GLY A 109 -17.41 -9.77 28.09
C GLY A 109 -18.74 -9.66 28.84
N ILE A 110 -18.82 -8.81 29.86
CA ILE A 110 -20.03 -8.56 30.66
C ILE A 110 -20.74 -7.32 30.12
N ALA A 111 -22.00 -7.47 29.70
CA ALA A 111 -22.79 -6.38 29.09
C ALA A 111 -23.06 -5.18 30.03
N SER A 112 -23.02 -5.38 31.34
CA SER A 112 -23.17 -4.33 32.37
C SER A 112 -21.84 -3.79 32.92
N GLY A 113 -20.71 -4.22 32.34
CA GLY A 113 -19.36 -3.79 32.72
C GLY A 113 -18.94 -2.46 32.09
N THR A 114 -17.65 -2.19 32.10
CA THR A 114 -17.06 -1.04 31.40
C THR A 114 -16.93 -1.32 29.92
N SER A 115 -17.23 -0.34 29.09
CA SER A 115 -17.18 -0.44 27.63
C SER A 115 -16.28 0.64 27.04
N TYR A 116 -15.98 0.52 25.75
CA TYR A 116 -15.32 1.55 24.97
C TYR A 116 -16.18 1.98 23.79
N ALA A 117 -16.03 3.24 23.40
CA ALA A 117 -16.54 3.79 22.15
C ALA A 117 -15.37 4.43 21.40
N VAL A 118 -15.15 4.03 20.15
CA VAL A 118 -14.09 4.50 19.28
C VAL A 118 -14.69 5.31 18.15
N ALA A 119 -14.04 6.43 17.81
CA ALA A 119 -14.24 7.16 16.57
C ALA A 119 -12.90 7.31 15.86
N VAL A 120 -12.91 7.16 14.53
CA VAL A 120 -11.72 7.25 13.68
C VAL A 120 -11.93 8.32 12.62
N GLN A 121 -10.95 9.20 12.47
CA GLN A 121 -10.88 10.20 11.40
C GLN A 121 -9.66 9.92 10.52
N TYR A 122 -9.80 10.03 9.21
CA TYR A 122 -8.74 9.68 8.25
C TYR A 122 -8.18 10.92 7.58
N PHE A 123 -6.86 10.96 7.35
CA PHE A 123 -6.16 12.11 6.80
C PHE A 123 -5.10 11.69 5.77
N THR A 124 -4.86 12.58 4.80
CA THR A 124 -3.74 12.50 3.86
C THR A 124 -2.47 13.16 4.39
N THR A 125 -2.62 14.08 5.34
CA THR A 125 -1.55 14.84 6.00
C THR A 125 -1.47 14.47 7.48
N ASP A 126 -0.28 14.48 8.06
CA ASP A 126 -0.05 14.09 9.45
C ASP A 126 -0.84 15.00 10.43
N PRO A 127 -1.81 14.45 11.19
CA PRO A 127 -2.61 15.22 12.15
C PRO A 127 -1.90 15.44 13.50
N THR A 128 -0.64 15.01 13.65
CA THR A 128 0.10 15.13 14.92
C THR A 128 0.19 16.57 15.39
N GLY A 129 -0.24 16.79 16.64
CA GLY A 129 -0.21 18.11 17.28
C GLY A 129 -1.24 19.12 16.74
N LYS A 130 -2.14 18.72 15.85
CA LYS A 130 -3.20 19.58 15.32
C LYS A 130 -4.40 19.63 16.29
N GLY A 131 -5.12 20.75 16.32
CA GLY A 131 -6.33 20.93 17.12
C GLY A 131 -7.59 20.35 16.45
N THR A 132 -8.72 20.32 17.18
CA THR A 132 -10.03 19.86 16.65
C THR A 132 -10.45 20.66 15.42
N THR A 133 -10.42 21.99 15.48
CA THR A 133 -10.78 22.86 14.36
C THR A 133 -9.95 22.59 13.10
N TRP A 134 -8.65 22.28 13.26
CA TRP A 134 -7.82 21.93 12.09
C TRP A 134 -8.23 20.59 11.50
N ARG A 135 -8.50 19.59 12.34
CA ARG A 135 -8.93 18.25 11.92
C ARG A 135 -10.30 18.27 11.24
N ASP A 136 -11.22 19.10 11.74
CA ASP A 136 -12.56 19.24 11.18
C ASP A 136 -12.52 20.03 9.85
N ASN A 137 -11.59 20.98 9.70
CA ASN A 137 -11.46 21.82 8.49
C ASN A 137 -10.50 21.27 7.41
N ASN A 138 -9.61 20.33 7.72
CA ASN A 138 -8.66 19.73 6.77
C ASN A 138 -9.05 18.29 6.45
N ASP A 139 -10.35 18.09 6.22
CA ASP A 139 -10.96 16.83 5.84
C ASP A 139 -10.44 15.66 6.69
N GLY A 140 -10.86 15.61 7.96
CA GLY A 140 -11.17 14.31 8.54
C GLY A 140 -12.24 13.68 7.65
N HIS A 141 -11.79 13.02 6.57
CA HIS A 141 -12.65 12.59 5.47
C HIS A 141 -13.86 11.87 6.03
N SER A 142 -15.05 12.18 5.49
CA SER A 142 -16.29 11.58 5.98
C SER A 142 -16.17 10.07 5.91
N CYS A 143 -16.45 9.38 7.02
CA CYS A 143 -16.28 7.94 7.11
C CYS A 143 -17.65 7.30 7.33
N VAL A 144 -18.00 6.34 6.47
CA VAL A 144 -19.27 5.63 6.50
C VAL A 144 -19.06 4.23 7.03
N ASN A 145 -19.75 3.88 8.12
CA ASN A 145 -19.64 2.54 8.70
C ASN A 145 -19.99 1.46 7.67
N GLY A 146 -19.09 0.50 7.48
CA GLY A 146 -19.22 -0.58 6.50
C GLY A 146 -18.81 -0.23 5.07
N ALA A 147 -18.42 1.03 4.81
CA ALA A 147 -17.91 1.49 3.52
C ALA A 147 -16.60 2.28 3.63
N GLY A 148 -16.07 2.48 4.84
CA GLY A 148 -14.79 3.14 5.09
C GLY A 148 -14.79 4.66 4.87
N PRO A 149 -13.60 5.28 4.81
CA PRO A 149 -13.45 6.70 4.52
C PRO A 149 -13.77 7.04 3.06
N VAL A 150 -14.59 8.06 2.89
CA VAL A 150 -14.91 8.70 1.61
C VAL A 150 -13.84 9.76 1.33
N MET A 151 -12.81 9.34 0.59
CA MET A 151 -11.81 10.27 0.03
C MET A 151 -12.44 10.98 -1.18
N ASP A 152 -12.10 12.24 -1.42
CA ASP A 152 -12.70 13.10 -2.46
C ASP A 152 -13.02 12.34 -3.75
N VAL A 153 -14.32 12.29 -4.10
CA VAL A 153 -14.87 11.59 -5.27
C VAL A 153 -14.31 12.12 -6.60
N ALA A 154 -13.67 13.29 -6.62
CA ALA A 154 -13.01 13.83 -7.80
C ALA A 154 -11.64 13.21 -8.09
N ASP A 155 -10.96 12.63 -7.09
CA ASP A 155 -9.63 12.02 -7.26
C ASP A 155 -9.52 10.68 -6.50
N SER A 156 -9.86 9.61 -7.22
CA SER A 156 -9.77 8.23 -6.76
C SER A 156 -8.34 7.73 -6.55
N SER A 157 -7.30 8.57 -6.69
CA SER A 157 -5.91 8.25 -6.34
C SER A 157 -5.52 8.65 -4.92
N ILE A 158 -6.35 9.46 -4.24
CA ILE A 158 -6.09 9.88 -2.86
C ILE A 158 -6.40 8.71 -1.92
N ARG A 159 -5.44 8.36 -1.05
CA ARG A 159 -5.55 7.30 -0.04
C ARG A 159 -5.23 7.84 1.35
N PRO A 160 -5.89 7.35 2.41
CA PRO A 160 -5.58 7.77 3.77
C PRO A 160 -4.15 7.33 4.13
N ARG A 161 -3.38 8.28 4.66
CA ARG A 161 -2.00 8.03 5.13
C ARG A 161 -1.93 7.98 6.65
N PHE A 162 -2.91 8.58 7.31
CA PHE A 162 -3.03 8.64 8.75
C PHE A 162 -4.48 8.40 9.20
N ALA A 163 -4.64 7.82 10.38
CA ALA A 163 -5.89 7.72 11.11
C ALA A 163 -5.70 8.31 12.52
N PHE A 164 -6.53 9.27 12.88
CA PHE A 164 -6.67 9.73 14.26
C PHE A 164 -7.76 8.91 14.94
N ILE A 165 -7.36 8.14 15.95
CA ILE A 165 -8.25 7.29 16.73
C ILE A 165 -8.53 7.98 18.05
N ARG A 166 -9.80 8.17 18.38
CA ARG A 166 -10.25 8.58 19.73
C ARG A 166 -11.04 7.44 20.32
N SER A 167 -10.67 7.00 21.52
CA SER A 167 -11.42 6.01 22.29
C SER A 167 -11.84 6.57 23.64
N THR A 168 -13.14 6.52 23.93
CA THR A 168 -13.73 6.91 25.20
C THR A 168 -14.10 5.65 25.98
N GLY A 169 -13.56 5.51 27.19
CA GLY A 169 -14.00 4.49 28.14
C GLY A 169 -15.25 4.92 28.87
N VAL A 170 -16.26 4.07 28.86
CA VAL A 170 -17.58 4.31 29.45
C VAL A 170 -17.78 3.34 30.60
N GLY A 171 -18.07 3.88 31.78
CA GLY A 171 -18.40 3.08 32.97
C GLY A 171 -19.84 3.30 33.41
N VAL A 172 -20.29 2.50 34.37
CA VAL A 172 -21.61 2.66 35.00
C VAL A 172 -21.75 4.08 35.57
N THR A 173 -22.92 4.69 35.41
CA THR A 173 -23.26 5.99 35.98
C THR A 173 -23.18 5.94 37.50
N LEU A 174 -22.49 6.90 38.11
CA LEU A 174 -22.40 7.00 39.56
C LEU A 174 -23.70 7.62 40.11
N PRO A 175 -24.24 7.15 41.25
CA PRO A 175 -25.44 7.72 41.83
C PRO A 175 -25.31 9.23 42.07
N GLY A 176 -26.27 10.01 41.59
CA GLY A 176 -26.30 11.47 41.76
C GLY A 176 -25.27 12.25 40.93
N GLN A 177 -24.66 11.63 39.91
CA GLN A 177 -23.69 12.26 39.00
C GLN A 177 -24.09 12.03 37.54
N ASP A 178 -23.61 12.88 36.64
CA ASP A 178 -23.80 12.68 35.21
C ASP A 178 -23.07 11.42 34.71
N ALA A 179 -23.62 10.80 33.67
CA ALA A 179 -23.10 9.55 33.09
C ALA A 179 -21.64 9.66 32.62
N THR A 180 -21.19 10.86 32.23
CA THR A 180 -19.84 11.14 31.74
C THR A 180 -18.81 11.39 32.83
N VAL A 181 -19.25 11.70 34.06
CA VAL A 181 -18.33 11.99 35.17
C VAL A 181 -17.45 10.76 35.45
N GLY A 182 -16.14 10.94 35.37
CA GLY A 182 -15.15 9.86 35.54
C GLY A 182 -14.92 8.99 34.30
N ASN A 183 -15.52 9.30 33.15
CA ASN A 183 -15.09 8.71 31.87
C ASN A 183 -13.75 9.32 31.44
N ARG A 184 -12.91 8.51 30.79
CA ARG A 184 -11.60 8.95 30.28
C ARG A 184 -11.53 8.65 28.80
N SER A 185 -10.95 9.58 28.05
CA SER A 185 -10.77 9.45 26.61
C SER A 185 -9.29 9.49 26.27
N LEU A 186 -8.86 8.55 25.44
CA LEU A 186 -7.52 8.50 24.89
C LEU A 186 -7.59 8.73 23.38
N SER A 187 -6.53 9.32 22.83
CA SER A 187 -6.34 9.44 21.40
C SER A 187 -4.96 8.95 21.00
N ALA A 188 -4.86 8.47 19.77
CA ALA A 188 -3.61 8.05 19.15
C ALA A 188 -3.70 8.27 17.64
N ILE A 189 -2.53 8.31 16.99
CA ILE A 189 -2.42 8.43 15.54
C ILE A 189 -1.80 7.15 15.01
N TYR A 190 -2.48 6.56 14.04
CA TYR A 190 -1.97 5.45 13.25
C TYR A 190 -1.52 5.98 11.89
N LYS A 191 -0.27 5.72 11.53
CA LYS A 191 0.27 5.96 10.20
C LYS A 191 0.17 4.66 9.41
N PHE A 192 -0.49 4.70 8.26
CA PHE A 192 -0.63 3.52 7.40
C PHE A 192 0.70 3.18 6.74
N LYS A 193 0.95 1.87 6.58
CA LYS A 193 1.96 1.41 5.64
C LYS A 193 1.44 1.68 4.23
N VAL A 194 2.09 2.58 3.51
CA VAL A 194 1.73 2.92 2.13
C VAL A 194 2.91 2.63 1.23
N ASN A 195 2.62 2.15 0.03
CA ASN A 195 3.62 1.98 -1.01
C ASN A 195 3.22 2.78 -2.25
N ASN A 196 4.13 2.89 -3.20
CA ASN A 196 3.79 3.32 -4.57
C ASN A 196 3.85 2.15 -5.56
N ALA A 197 3.85 0.91 -5.08
CA ALA A 197 4.03 -0.28 -5.88
C ALA A 197 3.00 -0.33 -7.02
N ASN A 198 3.51 -0.54 -8.23
CA ASN A 198 2.65 -0.77 -9.38
C ASN A 198 1.93 -2.10 -9.20
N ILE A 199 0.62 -2.05 -8.95
CA ILE A 199 -0.23 -3.24 -8.95
C ILE A 199 -0.31 -3.70 -10.41
N ALA A 200 0.32 -4.83 -10.71
CA ALA A 200 0.31 -5.40 -12.05
C ALA A 200 -1.11 -5.81 -12.44
N GLY A 201 -1.55 -5.40 -13.64
CA GLY A 201 -2.90 -5.64 -14.13
C GLY A 201 -3.34 -4.52 -15.06
N GLY A 202 -3.25 -4.74 -16.37
CA GLY A 202 -3.62 -3.75 -17.37
C GLY A 202 -4.51 -4.31 -18.47
N LEU A 203 -5.12 -3.42 -19.23
CA LEU A 203 -5.89 -3.80 -20.40
C LEU A 203 -4.94 -4.11 -21.56
N MET A 204 -5.21 -5.20 -22.26
CA MET A 204 -4.56 -5.50 -23.53
C MET A 204 -5.53 -5.20 -24.66
N TYR A 205 -5.16 -4.28 -25.55
CA TYR A 205 -5.99 -3.92 -26.69
C TYR A 205 -5.49 -4.55 -27.98
N THR A 206 -6.35 -4.60 -28.98
CA THR A 206 -5.95 -4.73 -30.39
C THR A 206 -5.27 -3.44 -30.87
N ALA A 207 -4.49 -3.52 -31.95
CA ALA A 207 -3.92 -2.34 -32.58
C ALA A 207 -4.99 -1.27 -32.86
N GLY A 208 -4.66 -0.01 -32.56
CA GLY A 208 -5.61 1.10 -32.67
C GLY A 208 -6.66 1.17 -31.55
N ARG A 209 -6.54 0.33 -30.51
CA ARG A 209 -7.39 0.35 -29.30
C ARG A 209 -8.89 0.22 -29.56
N SER A 210 -9.29 -0.51 -30.60
CA SER A 210 -10.72 -0.71 -30.90
C SER A 210 -11.39 -1.69 -29.93
N HIS A 211 -10.66 -2.71 -29.48
CA HIS A 211 -11.17 -3.77 -28.62
C HIS A 211 -10.13 -4.15 -27.56
N CYS A 212 -10.57 -4.46 -26.34
CA CYS A 212 -9.73 -5.12 -25.33
C CYS A 212 -9.93 -6.64 -25.36
N LEU A 213 -8.98 -7.35 -24.76
CA LEU A 213 -9.04 -8.78 -24.54
C LEU A 213 -9.80 -9.07 -23.25
N GLN A 214 -10.78 -9.97 -23.33
CA GLN A 214 -11.55 -10.43 -22.18
C GLN A 214 -11.59 -11.96 -22.14
N ALA A 215 -11.22 -12.55 -21.01
CA ALA A 215 -11.46 -13.96 -20.74
C ALA A 215 -12.97 -14.26 -20.71
N MET A 216 -13.42 -15.33 -21.35
CA MET A 216 -14.84 -15.73 -21.28
C MET A 216 -15.25 -16.11 -19.85
N SER A 217 -14.32 -16.68 -19.09
CA SER A 217 -14.43 -17.02 -17.67
C SER A 217 -13.04 -17.08 -17.04
N ALA A 218 -12.94 -16.86 -15.73
CA ALA A 218 -11.70 -17.02 -14.96
C ALA A 218 -11.45 -18.50 -14.57
N THR A 219 -11.56 -19.41 -15.54
CA THR A 219 -11.42 -20.86 -15.34
C THR A 219 -10.50 -21.47 -16.39
N ALA A 220 -9.82 -22.58 -16.05
CA ALA A 220 -9.03 -23.34 -17.01
C ALA A 220 -9.88 -23.81 -18.21
N GLY A 221 -9.28 -23.87 -19.39
CA GLY A 221 -9.94 -24.15 -20.67
C GLY A 221 -10.68 -22.96 -21.29
N SER A 222 -10.83 -21.84 -20.58
CA SER A 222 -11.58 -20.68 -21.10
C SER A 222 -10.89 -20.06 -22.32
N THR A 223 -11.68 -19.57 -23.27
CA THR A 223 -11.15 -18.82 -24.43
C THR A 223 -11.18 -17.32 -24.16
N ILE A 224 -10.45 -16.56 -24.96
CA ILE A 224 -10.35 -15.10 -24.82
C ILE A 224 -11.07 -14.47 -26.00
N ARG A 225 -12.02 -13.58 -25.72
CA ARG A 225 -12.78 -12.84 -26.74
C ARG A 225 -12.31 -11.39 -26.83
N TYR A 226 -12.76 -10.72 -27.88
CA TYR A 226 -12.61 -9.28 -28.04
C TYR A 226 -13.86 -8.57 -27.49
N LYS A 227 -13.66 -7.49 -26.74
CA LYS A 227 -14.72 -6.64 -26.23
C LYS A 227 -14.45 -5.21 -26.68
N ALA A 228 -15.47 -4.48 -27.13
CA ALA A 228 -15.30 -3.09 -27.55
C ALA A 228 -14.64 -2.26 -26.44
N ALA A 229 -13.66 -1.43 -26.79
CA ALA A 229 -12.79 -0.76 -25.82
C ALA A 229 -13.55 0.07 -24.76
N GLY A 230 -14.62 0.76 -25.17
CA GLY A 230 -15.47 1.55 -24.25
C GLY A 230 -16.33 0.72 -23.30
N SER A 231 -16.33 -0.60 -23.42
CA SER A 231 -17.09 -1.52 -22.56
C SER A 231 -16.20 -2.37 -21.67
N CYS A 232 -14.88 -2.14 -21.66
CA CYS A 232 -13.93 -2.88 -20.83
C CYS A 232 -13.93 -2.35 -19.39
N THR A 233 -14.84 -2.90 -18.58
CA THR A 233 -15.16 -2.46 -17.21
C THR A 233 -15.16 -3.61 -16.20
N ASP A 234 -14.64 -4.78 -16.59
CA ASP A 234 -14.72 -6.01 -15.80
C ASP A 234 -13.31 -6.47 -15.42
N PRO A 235 -12.78 -5.95 -14.30
CA PRO A 235 -11.38 -6.17 -13.92
C PRO A 235 -11.04 -7.65 -13.71
N ASP A 236 -12.04 -8.47 -13.37
CA ASP A 236 -11.85 -9.89 -13.11
C ASP A 236 -11.58 -10.73 -14.37
N ARG A 237 -11.92 -10.21 -15.55
CA ARG A 237 -11.74 -10.94 -16.82
C ARG A 237 -10.94 -10.18 -17.86
N GLU A 238 -10.59 -8.93 -17.62
CA GLU A 238 -10.00 -8.03 -18.62
C GLU A 238 -8.60 -7.54 -18.26
N LEU A 239 -8.15 -7.70 -17.02
CA LEU A 239 -6.82 -7.29 -16.59
C LEU A 239 -5.82 -8.42 -16.76
N TRP A 240 -4.71 -8.08 -17.41
CA TRP A 240 -3.64 -9.01 -17.75
C TRP A 240 -2.33 -8.57 -17.10
N ILE A 241 -1.53 -9.54 -16.69
CA ILE A 241 -0.20 -9.35 -16.12
C ILE A 241 0.81 -9.97 -17.07
N TYR A 242 1.83 -9.21 -17.45
CA TYR A 242 3.03 -9.72 -18.09
C TYR A 242 4.14 -9.89 -17.07
N SER A 243 4.29 -11.13 -16.61
CA SER A 243 5.22 -11.50 -15.53
C SER A 243 6.69 -11.50 -15.99
N THR A 244 7.60 -11.43 -15.01
CA THR A 244 9.05 -11.60 -15.21
C THR A 244 9.46 -12.96 -15.77
N ASP A 245 8.55 -13.93 -15.71
CA ASP A 245 8.69 -15.26 -16.32
C ASP A 245 8.14 -15.34 -17.76
N TYR A 246 7.85 -14.20 -18.38
CA TYR A 246 7.34 -14.08 -19.75
C TYR A 246 5.96 -14.71 -19.96
N ARG A 247 5.17 -14.89 -18.89
CA ARG A 247 3.79 -15.40 -18.97
C ARG A 247 2.79 -14.24 -18.98
N LEU A 248 1.74 -14.39 -19.79
CA LEU A 248 0.57 -13.51 -19.78
C LEU A 248 -0.52 -14.14 -18.92
N GLN A 249 -0.76 -13.58 -17.74
CA GLN A 249 -1.65 -14.11 -16.71
C GLN A 249 -2.93 -13.28 -16.62
N LEU A 250 -4.06 -13.93 -16.32
CA LEU A 250 -5.28 -13.23 -15.92
C LEU A 250 -5.14 -12.75 -14.47
N ALA A 251 -5.15 -11.44 -14.24
CA ALA A 251 -4.80 -10.82 -12.96
C ALA A 251 -5.66 -11.33 -11.79
N SER A 252 -6.96 -11.54 -12.01
CA SER A 252 -7.88 -12.05 -10.99
C SER A 252 -7.58 -13.46 -10.49
N THR A 253 -6.73 -14.20 -11.20
CA THR A 253 -6.40 -15.60 -10.86
C THR A 253 -5.06 -15.75 -10.16
N THR A 254 -4.27 -14.67 -10.05
CA THR A 254 -2.98 -14.68 -9.34
C THR A 254 -3.11 -14.34 -7.85
N ARG A 255 -4.33 -14.41 -7.31
CA ARG A 255 -4.65 -14.10 -5.90
C ARG A 255 -3.99 -15.13 -4.96
N ASN A 256 -3.66 -14.72 -3.73
CA ASN A 256 -3.18 -15.59 -2.66
C ASN A 256 -1.99 -16.50 -3.02
N GLY A 257 -1.04 -16.01 -3.83
CA GLY A 257 0.12 -16.82 -4.21
C GLY A 257 -0.10 -17.82 -5.34
N ALA A 258 -1.30 -17.86 -5.94
CA ALA A 258 -1.54 -18.73 -7.08
C ALA A 258 -0.73 -18.26 -8.29
N LEU A 259 -0.13 -19.22 -9.03
CA LEU A 259 0.49 -18.93 -10.32
C LEU A 259 -0.52 -18.39 -11.35
N GLY A 260 -1.81 -18.57 -11.11
CA GLY A 260 -2.91 -18.09 -11.95
C GLY A 260 -3.13 -18.88 -13.23
N LEU A 261 -3.92 -18.29 -14.12
CA LEU A 261 -4.24 -18.81 -15.44
C LEU A 261 -3.48 -18.03 -16.51
N CYS A 262 -2.77 -18.75 -17.36
CA CYS A 262 -1.92 -18.23 -18.41
C CYS A 262 -2.58 -18.38 -19.78
N ILE A 263 -2.42 -17.36 -20.64
CA ILE A 263 -2.69 -17.52 -22.07
C ILE A 263 -1.77 -18.62 -22.61
N THR A 264 -2.37 -19.67 -23.15
CA THR A 264 -1.68 -20.92 -23.51
C THR A 264 -2.05 -21.36 -24.92
N GLY A 265 -1.04 -21.82 -25.67
CA GLY A 265 -1.20 -22.58 -26.91
C GLY A 265 0.03 -22.48 -27.83
N PRO A 266 0.17 -23.41 -28.80
CA PRO A 266 -0.62 -24.64 -28.96
C PRO A 266 -0.26 -25.72 -27.91
N ALA A 267 -1.12 -26.71 -27.70
CA ALA A 267 -0.86 -27.79 -26.73
C ALA A 267 0.27 -28.74 -27.19
N VAL A 268 0.46 -28.88 -28.50
CA VAL A 268 1.47 -29.74 -29.12
C VAL A 268 2.22 -28.92 -30.16
N ASP A 269 3.55 -29.07 -30.20
CA ASP A 269 4.38 -28.41 -31.20
C ASP A 269 4.02 -28.84 -32.62
N GLY A 270 4.15 -27.93 -33.57
CA GLY A 270 3.79 -28.16 -34.97
C GLY A 270 2.30 -28.06 -35.30
N GLN A 271 1.39 -28.01 -34.31
CA GLN A 271 -0.05 -27.82 -34.54
C GLN A 271 -0.35 -26.52 -35.29
N GLY A 272 -1.43 -26.52 -36.07
CA GLY A 272 -1.90 -25.36 -36.80
C GLY A 272 -2.52 -24.28 -35.90
N THR A 273 -3.02 -23.23 -36.54
CA THR A 273 -3.72 -22.12 -35.87
C THR A 273 -4.91 -22.62 -35.04
N GLN A 274 -5.00 -22.15 -33.79
CA GLN A 274 -6.09 -22.51 -32.87
C GLN A 274 -6.42 -21.35 -31.93
N ASN A 275 -7.52 -21.45 -31.19
CA ASN A 275 -7.84 -20.44 -30.17
C ASN A 275 -6.84 -20.54 -29.01
N ALA A 276 -6.40 -19.39 -28.50
CA ALA A 276 -5.69 -19.32 -27.24
C ALA A 276 -6.66 -19.66 -26.09
N THR A 277 -6.18 -20.44 -25.13
CA THR A 277 -6.97 -20.81 -23.95
C THR A 277 -6.25 -20.42 -22.68
N LEU A 278 -7.01 -20.18 -21.61
CA LEU A 278 -6.48 -20.04 -20.27
C LEU A 278 -6.21 -21.43 -19.70
N GLN A 279 -4.98 -21.69 -19.27
CA GLN A 279 -4.62 -22.92 -18.56
C GLN A 279 -3.89 -22.56 -17.26
N PRO A 280 -3.88 -23.43 -16.24
CA PRO A 280 -3.03 -23.23 -15.07
C PRO A 280 -1.60 -22.94 -15.52
N CYS A 281 -1.05 -21.85 -14.99
CA CYS A 281 0.32 -21.48 -15.29
C CYS A 281 1.28 -22.56 -14.77
N ALA A 282 2.11 -23.09 -15.66
CA ALA A 282 3.16 -24.03 -15.31
C ALA A 282 4.26 -23.33 -14.48
N PRO A 283 4.91 -24.04 -13.54
CA PRO A 283 6.02 -23.51 -12.75
C PRO A 283 7.18 -22.99 -13.60
N GLY A 284 7.97 -22.05 -13.05
CA GLY A 284 9.06 -21.39 -13.78
C GLY A 284 10.18 -22.31 -14.29
N ASN A 285 10.36 -23.44 -13.64
CA ASN A 285 11.36 -24.45 -13.99
C ASN A 285 10.79 -25.59 -14.85
N ASP A 286 9.51 -25.54 -15.24
CA ASP A 286 8.90 -26.57 -16.08
C ASP A 286 9.37 -26.43 -17.55
N PRO A 287 10.09 -27.42 -18.11
CA PRO A 287 10.56 -27.33 -19.50
C PRO A 287 9.43 -27.43 -20.53
N SER A 288 8.24 -27.92 -20.14
CA SER A 288 7.07 -28.04 -20.99
C SER A 288 6.24 -26.76 -21.10
N ARG A 289 6.58 -25.71 -20.33
CA ARG A 289 5.84 -24.44 -20.29
C ARG A 289 5.97 -23.55 -21.53
N TRP A 290 6.70 -23.98 -22.55
CA TRP A 290 7.04 -23.19 -23.74
C TRP A 290 5.82 -22.54 -24.42
N ASN A 291 4.66 -23.20 -24.39
CA ASN A 291 3.40 -22.73 -24.97
C ASN A 291 2.64 -21.73 -24.08
N GLN A 292 3.23 -21.31 -22.96
CA GLN A 292 2.76 -20.24 -22.07
C GLN A 292 3.72 -19.04 -22.04
N LEU A 293 4.86 -19.15 -22.73
CA LEU A 293 5.87 -18.10 -22.79
C LEU A 293 5.61 -17.21 -24.00
N TRP A 294 5.40 -15.92 -23.75
CA TRP A 294 5.11 -14.91 -24.74
C TRP A 294 6.15 -13.80 -24.69
N SER A 295 6.88 -13.65 -25.78
CA SER A 295 7.87 -12.60 -26.01
C SER A 295 7.20 -11.43 -26.72
N TRP A 296 7.46 -10.19 -26.29
CA TRP A 296 6.98 -9.01 -27.00
C TRP A 296 7.98 -8.57 -28.08
N THR A 297 7.64 -8.79 -29.34
CA THR A 297 8.46 -8.46 -30.54
C THR A 297 7.75 -7.51 -31.49
N ASN A 298 6.93 -6.59 -30.95
CA ASN A 298 5.84 -5.83 -31.62
C ASN A 298 4.56 -6.64 -31.86
N SER A 299 4.59 -7.92 -31.50
CA SER A 299 3.46 -8.82 -31.30
C SER A 299 3.83 -9.77 -30.15
N TRP A 300 2.87 -10.56 -29.66
CA TRP A 300 3.15 -11.61 -28.69
C TRP A 300 3.55 -12.88 -29.42
N GLN A 301 4.84 -13.17 -29.43
CA GLN A 301 5.42 -14.33 -30.10
C GLN A 301 5.77 -15.42 -29.10
N GLY A 302 5.39 -16.65 -29.39
CA GLY A 302 5.62 -17.80 -28.53
C GLY A 302 7.09 -18.24 -28.50
N GLN A 303 7.41 -19.14 -27.58
CA GLN A 303 8.69 -19.82 -27.52
C GLN A 303 8.64 -21.16 -28.29
N ARG A 304 9.79 -21.67 -28.73
CA ARG A 304 9.92 -23.06 -29.24
C ARG A 304 9.78 -24.07 -28.10
N ALA A 305 9.35 -25.29 -28.46
CA ALA A 305 9.24 -26.42 -27.52
C ALA A 305 10.52 -26.66 -26.72
N ASN A 306 11.68 -26.62 -27.38
CA ASN A 306 12.94 -26.39 -26.69
C ASN A 306 13.08 -24.90 -26.37
N ILE A 307 12.79 -24.52 -25.12
CA ILE A 307 12.83 -23.12 -24.65
C ILE A 307 14.19 -22.46 -24.93
N THR A 308 15.30 -23.21 -24.91
CA THR A 308 16.63 -22.66 -25.22
C THR A 308 16.83 -22.35 -26.71
N GLY A 309 15.97 -22.87 -27.59
CA GLY A 309 16.02 -22.66 -29.04
C GLY A 309 15.45 -21.33 -29.53
N GLY A 310 14.93 -20.49 -28.63
CA GLY A 310 14.43 -19.15 -28.94
C GLY A 310 12.96 -19.08 -29.36
N LEU A 311 12.61 -18.03 -30.11
CA LEU A 311 11.23 -17.75 -30.55
C LEU A 311 10.70 -18.80 -31.52
N SER A 312 9.42 -19.14 -31.40
CA SER A 312 8.69 -19.96 -32.37
C SER A 312 8.04 -19.10 -33.45
N ASN A 313 7.42 -19.76 -34.42
CA ASN A 313 6.55 -19.15 -35.44
C ASN A 313 5.10 -19.00 -34.95
N TYR A 314 4.84 -19.21 -33.66
CA TYR A 314 3.53 -19.01 -33.06
C TYR A 314 3.37 -17.58 -32.57
N CYS A 315 2.25 -16.94 -32.88
CA CYS A 315 1.94 -15.59 -32.41
C CYS A 315 0.50 -15.46 -31.96
N LEU A 316 0.26 -14.70 -30.89
CA LEU A 316 -1.11 -14.29 -30.57
C LEU A 316 -1.62 -13.41 -31.70
N SER A 317 -2.88 -13.60 -32.06
CA SER A 317 -3.47 -12.89 -33.19
C SER A 317 -4.98 -12.77 -33.07
N ALA A 318 -5.53 -11.78 -33.76
CA ALA A 318 -6.96 -11.61 -33.93
C ALA A 318 -7.57 -12.44 -35.07
N GLY A 319 -6.74 -13.19 -35.81
CA GLY A 319 -7.19 -13.83 -37.05
C GLY A 319 -6.78 -13.03 -38.28
N PRO A 320 -6.73 -13.64 -39.48
CA PRO A 320 -6.46 -12.92 -40.73
C PRO A 320 -7.64 -12.02 -41.17
N SER A 321 -8.85 -12.31 -40.69
CA SER A 321 -10.07 -11.49 -40.85
C SER A 321 -10.78 -11.43 -39.50
N PRO A 322 -10.37 -10.54 -38.58
CA PRO A 322 -10.87 -10.56 -37.22
C PRO A 322 -12.34 -10.13 -37.19
N ASN A 323 -13.24 -11.10 -37.02
CA ASN A 323 -14.60 -10.80 -36.58
C ASN A 323 -14.53 -10.53 -35.07
N TYR A 324 -14.33 -9.29 -34.66
CA TYR A 324 -14.21 -8.96 -33.23
C TYR A 324 -15.50 -9.23 -32.43
N ALA A 325 -16.67 -9.31 -33.07
CA ALA A 325 -17.93 -9.58 -32.39
C ALA A 325 -18.08 -11.04 -31.93
N SER A 326 -17.58 -12.00 -32.72
CA SER A 326 -17.70 -13.44 -32.43
C SER A 326 -16.36 -14.17 -32.32
N GLY A 327 -15.26 -13.51 -32.67
CA GLY A 327 -13.91 -14.07 -32.73
C GLY A 327 -13.29 -14.29 -31.36
N ARG A 328 -12.18 -15.03 -31.37
CA ARG A 328 -11.35 -15.30 -30.20
C ARG A 328 -9.91 -14.93 -30.50
N VAL A 329 -9.13 -14.67 -29.45
CA VAL A 329 -7.67 -14.61 -29.59
C VAL A 329 -7.20 -15.98 -30.07
N GLN A 330 -6.40 -15.98 -31.13
CA GLN A 330 -5.82 -17.18 -31.71
C GLN A 330 -4.33 -17.23 -31.43
N VAL A 331 -3.78 -18.44 -31.35
CA VAL A 331 -2.36 -18.71 -31.56
C VAL A 331 -2.19 -19.09 -33.02
N GLN A 332 -1.69 -18.16 -33.83
CA GLN A 332 -1.44 -18.37 -35.26
C GLN A 332 -0.07 -18.96 -35.50
N LYS A 333 0.01 -19.91 -36.43
CA LYS A 333 1.28 -20.44 -36.94
C LYS A 333 1.71 -19.65 -38.18
N ASP A 334 3.00 -19.36 -38.29
CA ASP A 334 3.64 -18.74 -39.46
C ASP A 334 3.12 -17.32 -39.82
N SER A 335 2.38 -16.67 -38.90
CA SER A 335 1.83 -15.33 -39.11
C SER A 335 1.81 -14.52 -37.82
N CYS A 336 2.65 -13.48 -37.76
CA CYS A 336 2.80 -12.57 -36.62
C CYS A 336 2.37 -11.13 -36.95
N GLY A 337 1.47 -10.97 -37.93
CA GLY A 337 1.03 -9.66 -38.42
C GLY A 337 0.09 -8.91 -37.48
N ALA A 338 -0.61 -9.63 -36.60
CA ALA A 338 -1.51 -9.01 -35.62
C ALA A 338 -0.73 -8.31 -34.52
N ARG A 339 -1.07 -7.05 -34.26
CA ARG A 339 -0.45 -6.21 -33.23
C ARG A 339 -1.45 -5.99 -32.10
N PHE A 340 -0.95 -6.06 -30.87
CA PHE A 340 -1.68 -5.66 -29.68
C PHE A 340 -1.14 -4.32 -29.18
N ASP A 341 -1.83 -3.70 -28.26
CA ASP A 341 -1.35 -2.56 -27.49
C ASP A 341 -1.73 -2.75 -26.04
N ALA A 342 -0.78 -3.22 -25.25
CA ALA A 342 -0.91 -3.34 -23.80
C ALA A 342 -0.79 -1.95 -23.14
N THR A 343 -1.64 -1.66 -22.17
CA THR A 343 -1.42 -0.50 -21.30
C THR A 343 -0.17 -0.71 -20.43
N PRO A 344 0.49 0.35 -19.93
CA PRO A 344 1.67 0.21 -19.08
C PRO A 344 1.45 -0.67 -17.83
N GLN A 345 0.22 -0.72 -17.30
CA GLN A 345 -0.12 -1.51 -16.11
C GLN A 345 -0.03 -3.02 -16.33
N VAL A 346 -0.01 -3.49 -17.59
CA VAL A 346 0.25 -4.91 -17.89
C VAL A 346 1.63 -5.33 -17.37
N GLY A 347 2.58 -4.40 -17.30
CA GLY A 347 3.92 -4.63 -16.75
C GLY A 347 4.99 -4.85 -17.82
N ALA A 348 6.23 -4.70 -17.40
CA ALA A 348 7.40 -4.72 -18.28
C ALA A 348 7.96 -6.13 -18.56
N GLY A 349 7.33 -7.18 -18.01
CA GLY A 349 7.90 -8.53 -18.01
C GLY A 349 9.22 -8.55 -17.23
N ALA A 350 10.25 -9.17 -17.81
CA ALA A 350 11.59 -9.24 -17.20
C ALA A 350 12.47 -8.01 -17.46
N ALA A 351 11.93 -6.97 -18.09
CA ALA A 351 12.73 -5.81 -18.48
C ALA A 351 13.32 -5.13 -17.25
N SER A 352 14.63 -4.96 -17.25
CA SER A 352 15.36 -4.36 -16.15
C SER A 352 16.76 -4.00 -16.60
N LYS A 353 17.57 -3.47 -15.67
CA LYS A 353 19.00 -3.31 -15.92
C LYS A 353 19.68 -4.63 -16.34
N ALA A 354 19.25 -5.78 -15.82
CA ALA A 354 19.83 -7.09 -16.15
C ALA A 354 19.63 -7.48 -17.63
N THR A 355 18.59 -6.94 -18.28
CA THR A 355 18.34 -7.13 -19.73
C THR A 355 18.80 -5.92 -20.56
N ASN A 356 19.59 -5.00 -19.97
CA ASN A 356 19.98 -3.72 -20.56
C ASN A 356 18.78 -2.88 -21.01
N GLN A 357 17.74 -2.84 -20.19
CA GLN A 357 16.55 -2.04 -20.42
C GLN A 357 16.33 -1.05 -19.29
N VAL A 358 15.67 0.06 -19.64
CA VAL A 358 15.39 1.15 -18.72
C VAL A 358 13.89 1.34 -18.68
N VAL A 359 13.26 0.82 -17.62
CA VAL A 359 11.82 0.84 -17.40
C VAL A 359 11.45 2.12 -16.65
N ASN A 360 10.39 2.79 -17.09
CA ASN A 360 9.85 3.93 -16.35
C ASN A 360 8.92 3.46 -15.22
N TYR A 361 9.02 4.08 -14.05
CA TYR A 361 8.19 3.67 -12.91
C TYR A 361 6.71 4.03 -13.08
N LYS A 362 6.40 5.25 -13.56
CA LYS A 362 5.01 5.68 -13.81
C LYS A 362 4.36 4.87 -14.92
N GLU A 363 5.12 4.61 -15.98
CA GLU A 363 4.69 3.81 -17.12
C GLU A 363 5.26 2.40 -17.03
N PHE A 364 4.93 1.68 -15.95
CA PHE A 364 5.45 0.37 -15.49
C PHE A 364 5.63 -0.77 -16.53
N GLY A 365 5.11 -0.63 -17.74
CA GLY A 365 5.25 -1.59 -18.85
C GLY A 365 5.95 -1.01 -20.08
N ARG A 366 6.56 0.16 -19.93
CA ARG A 366 7.23 0.91 -20.98
C ARG A 366 8.71 1.11 -20.65
N CYS A 367 9.52 0.97 -21.68
CA CYS A 367 10.96 1.07 -21.66
C CYS A 367 11.42 2.23 -22.55
N LEU A 368 12.60 2.77 -22.29
CA LEU A 368 13.27 3.66 -23.24
C LEU A 368 13.45 2.95 -24.60
N ASP A 369 13.06 3.64 -25.66
CA ASP A 369 13.09 3.15 -27.03
C ASP A 369 13.68 4.21 -27.97
N VAL A 370 14.59 3.77 -28.84
CA VAL A 370 14.99 4.57 -30.00
C VAL A 370 13.87 4.52 -31.04
N THR A 371 13.13 5.63 -31.08
CA THR A 371 11.90 5.82 -31.87
C THR A 371 12.03 5.26 -33.29
N ASP A 372 11.05 4.47 -33.71
CA ASP A 372 10.99 3.82 -35.03
C ASP A 372 12.27 3.08 -35.44
N GLU A 373 13.09 2.64 -34.48
CA GLU A 373 14.38 2.01 -34.73
C GLU A 373 15.32 2.90 -35.58
N SER A 374 15.22 4.22 -35.39
CA SER A 374 15.94 5.20 -36.21
C SER A 374 16.77 6.15 -35.33
N ILE A 375 18.09 6.02 -35.40
CA ILE A 375 19.02 6.77 -34.56
C ILE A 375 19.01 8.29 -34.85
N THR A 376 18.49 8.69 -36.00
CA THR A 376 18.42 10.09 -36.44
C THR A 376 17.12 10.78 -36.03
N LYS A 377 16.24 10.12 -35.27
CA LYS A 377 15.01 10.75 -34.77
C LYS A 377 15.34 11.90 -33.82
N ALA A 378 14.58 12.98 -33.95
CA ALA A 378 14.74 14.18 -33.13
C ALA A 378 14.23 14.02 -31.68
N TYR A 379 13.72 12.84 -31.31
CA TYR A 379 13.23 12.51 -29.98
C TYR A 379 13.18 11.01 -29.77
N MET A 380 13.34 10.57 -28.53
CA MET A 380 13.14 9.18 -28.09
C MET A 380 11.77 9.00 -27.43
N ILE A 381 11.30 7.77 -27.28
CA ILE A 381 9.97 7.47 -26.70
C ILE A 381 10.04 6.41 -25.60
N SER A 382 8.98 6.36 -24.81
CA SER A 382 8.66 5.30 -23.88
C SER A 382 7.73 4.30 -24.58
N TYR A 383 8.23 3.10 -24.88
CA TYR A 383 7.54 2.10 -25.71
C TYR A 383 7.37 0.77 -24.97
N PRO A 384 6.33 -0.05 -25.21
CA PRO A 384 6.18 -1.34 -24.54
C PRO A 384 7.46 -2.16 -24.58
N CYS A 385 7.90 -2.59 -23.41
CA CYS A 385 9.18 -3.28 -23.25
C CYS A 385 9.23 -4.54 -24.12
N LYS A 386 9.98 -4.48 -25.23
CA LYS A 386 10.33 -5.66 -26.03
C LYS A 386 11.05 -6.64 -25.13
N GLN A 387 10.59 -7.88 -25.07
CA GLN A 387 11.07 -8.92 -24.15
C GLN A 387 11.15 -10.23 -24.89
N ALA A 388 12.11 -11.07 -24.55
CA ALA A 388 12.16 -12.42 -25.06
C ALA A 388 12.82 -13.39 -24.07
N ALA A 389 12.28 -14.60 -23.98
CA ALA A 389 12.67 -15.60 -22.99
C ALA A 389 13.95 -16.36 -23.38
N GLY A 390 14.85 -16.56 -22.42
CA GLY A 390 16.06 -17.36 -22.59
C GLY A 390 16.98 -16.83 -23.71
N ALA A 391 17.44 -17.72 -24.58
CA ALA A 391 18.32 -17.34 -25.71
C ALA A 391 17.66 -16.36 -26.70
N ALA A 392 16.32 -16.28 -26.71
CA ALA A 392 15.59 -15.33 -27.56
C ALA A 392 15.84 -13.86 -27.18
N ASN A 393 16.38 -13.58 -26.00
CA ASN A 393 16.72 -12.21 -25.58
C ASN A 393 17.68 -11.52 -26.57
N GLN A 394 18.52 -12.31 -27.28
CA GLN A 394 19.37 -11.79 -28.36
C GLN A 394 18.57 -11.21 -29.54
N SER A 395 17.35 -11.70 -29.76
CA SER A 395 16.44 -11.26 -30.82
C SER A 395 15.70 -9.96 -30.50
N ILE A 396 15.80 -9.44 -29.26
CA ILE A 396 15.35 -8.08 -28.96
C ILE A 396 16.20 -7.13 -29.80
N LYS A 397 15.57 -6.21 -30.52
CA LYS A 397 16.30 -5.26 -31.35
C LYS A 397 17.10 -4.27 -30.51
N TRP A 398 18.25 -3.84 -31.03
CA TRP A 398 19.14 -2.85 -30.44
C TRP A 398 18.47 -1.59 -29.88
N ASN A 399 17.34 -1.16 -30.46
CA ASN A 399 16.66 0.09 -30.09
C ASN A 399 16.10 0.08 -28.65
N HIS A 400 16.06 -1.08 -28.00
CA HIS A 400 15.69 -1.30 -26.60
C HIS A 400 16.87 -1.70 -25.71
N LYS A 401 18.09 -1.82 -26.23
CA LYS A 401 19.28 -2.22 -25.46
C LYS A 401 20.10 -0.98 -25.10
N TRP A 402 19.91 -0.49 -23.88
CA TRP A 402 20.53 0.73 -23.33
C TRP A 402 21.58 0.35 -22.29
N PHE A 403 22.83 0.67 -22.59
CA PHE A 403 24.01 0.29 -21.81
C PHE A 403 24.46 1.48 -20.96
N TYR A 404 24.53 1.26 -19.65
CA TYR A 404 24.97 2.20 -18.62
C TYR A 404 25.33 1.39 -17.38
N ASP A 405 25.96 2.00 -16.39
CA ASP A 405 26.34 1.34 -15.15
C ASP A 405 25.49 1.86 -13.98
N GLU A 406 25.03 0.93 -13.13
CA GLU A 406 24.45 1.29 -11.84
C GLU A 406 25.60 1.62 -10.86
N PRO A 407 25.39 2.53 -9.88
CA PRO A 407 26.38 2.79 -8.84
C PRO A 407 26.81 1.51 -8.12
N ALA A 408 28.08 1.43 -7.75
CA ALA A 408 28.61 0.32 -6.97
C ALA A 408 27.84 0.16 -5.65
N ALA A 409 27.79 -1.06 -5.11
CA ALA A 409 27.11 -1.32 -3.85
C ALA A 409 27.59 -0.35 -2.73
N GLY A 410 26.64 0.31 -2.08
CA GLY A 410 26.91 1.32 -1.05
C GLY A 410 27.17 2.74 -1.57
N GLN A 411 27.19 2.96 -2.88
CA GLN A 411 27.26 4.29 -3.48
C GLN A 411 25.86 4.79 -3.88
N ALA A 412 25.58 6.06 -3.58
CA ALA A 412 24.29 6.67 -3.89
C ALA A 412 24.17 7.09 -5.36
N SER A 413 25.28 7.40 -6.03
CA SER A 413 25.28 7.80 -7.44
C SER A 413 26.56 7.44 -8.19
N LEU A 414 26.48 7.51 -9.51
CA LEU A 414 27.59 7.35 -10.46
C LEU A 414 27.48 8.44 -11.53
N ALA A 415 28.32 9.47 -11.38
CA ALA A 415 28.37 10.63 -12.25
C ALA A 415 29.24 10.42 -13.50
N ASN A 416 29.06 11.29 -14.50
CA ASN A 416 29.89 11.41 -15.70
C ASN A 416 29.99 10.13 -16.56
N GLN A 417 28.95 9.29 -16.55
CA GLN A 417 28.89 8.13 -17.43
C GLN A 417 28.12 8.43 -18.72
N GLU A 418 28.30 7.56 -19.72
CA GLU A 418 27.53 7.61 -20.97
C GLU A 418 26.44 6.54 -20.94
N ILE A 419 25.25 6.90 -21.43
CA ILE A 419 24.19 5.94 -21.73
C ILE A 419 24.27 5.64 -23.23
N ARG A 420 24.49 4.38 -23.58
CA ARG A 420 24.91 3.96 -24.91
C ARG A 420 23.97 2.97 -25.55
N ILE A 421 23.99 2.95 -26.87
CA ILE A 421 23.32 1.94 -27.71
C ILE A 421 24.27 1.51 -28.83
N PHE A 422 24.10 0.28 -29.32
CA PHE A 422 24.89 -0.25 -30.44
C PHE A 422 23.98 -0.51 -31.63
N LEU A 423 24.09 0.32 -32.67
CA LEU A 423 23.25 0.23 -33.85
C LEU A 423 23.33 -1.18 -34.49
N ASN A 424 22.18 -1.80 -34.73
CA ASN A 424 22.04 -3.13 -35.35
C ASN A 424 22.76 -4.28 -34.62
N ASP A 425 23.00 -4.14 -33.31
CA ASP A 425 23.56 -5.18 -32.43
C ASP A 425 24.96 -5.71 -32.81
N ASN A 426 25.60 -5.21 -33.86
CA ASN A 426 26.77 -5.84 -34.49
C ASN A 426 27.89 -4.88 -34.90
N ASN A 427 28.02 -3.71 -34.28
CA ASN A 427 29.17 -2.86 -34.57
C ASN A 427 29.60 -1.94 -33.41
N PRO A 428 30.77 -2.16 -32.79
CA PRO A 428 31.37 -1.23 -31.84
C PRO A 428 31.59 0.16 -32.46
N SER A 429 31.81 0.26 -33.77
CA SER A 429 31.89 1.56 -34.48
C SER A 429 30.51 2.18 -34.81
N GLY A 430 29.43 1.50 -34.42
CA GLY A 430 28.04 1.97 -34.43
C GLY A 430 27.53 2.35 -33.03
N GLU A 431 28.43 2.70 -32.11
CA GLU A 431 28.12 3.22 -30.78
C GLU A 431 27.57 4.65 -30.88
N TYR A 432 26.41 4.87 -30.26
CA TYR A 432 25.81 6.19 -30.12
C TYR A 432 25.53 6.44 -28.64
N CYS A 433 25.76 7.69 -28.25
CA CYS A 433 25.60 8.14 -26.89
C CYS A 433 24.33 8.98 -26.79
N PHE A 434 23.57 8.73 -25.73
CA PHE A 434 22.35 9.44 -25.44
C PHE A 434 22.66 10.88 -25.05
N GLN A 435 22.03 11.82 -25.73
CA GLN A 435 22.34 13.24 -25.68
C GLN A 435 21.22 14.04 -25.04
N ALA A 436 21.58 14.78 -24.00
CA ALA A 436 20.76 15.83 -23.45
C ALA A 436 20.71 17.05 -24.42
N PRO A 437 19.58 17.77 -24.46
CA PRO A 437 19.46 19.00 -25.23
C PRO A 437 20.34 20.12 -24.64
N ILE A 438 20.79 21.05 -25.48
CA ILE A 438 21.69 22.16 -25.08
C ILE A 438 21.00 23.11 -24.09
N SER A 439 19.71 23.39 -24.28
CA SER A 439 18.95 24.32 -23.44
C SER A 439 17.46 23.97 -23.41
N GLY A 440 16.74 24.49 -22.41
CA GLY A 440 15.29 24.35 -22.26
C GLY A 440 14.86 23.18 -21.38
N ALA A 441 14.07 23.44 -20.34
CA ALA A 441 13.33 22.38 -19.65
C ALA A 441 12.17 21.92 -20.55
N GLY A 442 11.86 20.62 -20.55
CA GLY A 442 10.91 20.03 -21.47
C GLY A 442 11.42 19.98 -22.91
N ALA A 443 12.73 19.76 -23.11
CA ALA A 443 13.30 19.55 -24.44
C ALA A 443 13.53 18.06 -24.70
N ASP A 444 13.37 17.66 -25.96
CA ASP A 444 13.49 16.27 -26.40
C ASP A 444 14.95 15.80 -26.30
N THR A 445 15.12 14.54 -25.91
CA THR A 445 16.44 13.87 -25.88
C THR A 445 16.70 13.15 -27.20
N THR A 446 17.97 13.09 -27.61
CA THR A 446 18.37 12.50 -28.91
C THR A 446 19.57 11.56 -28.73
N PHE A 447 20.04 10.97 -29.83
CA PHE A 447 21.34 10.30 -29.88
C PHE A 447 22.28 11.03 -30.82
N GLY A 448 23.57 10.95 -30.52
CA GLY A 448 24.66 11.37 -31.40
C GLY A 448 25.80 10.37 -31.34
N ARG A 449 26.77 10.50 -32.26
CA ARG A 449 28.01 9.72 -32.16
C ARG A 449 28.69 10.08 -30.84
N CYS A 450 29.21 9.09 -30.13
CA CYS A 450 29.94 9.33 -28.89
C CYS A 450 31.15 10.23 -29.15
N ASP A 451 31.19 11.36 -28.45
CA ASP A 451 32.17 12.44 -28.63
C ASP A 451 32.71 12.97 -27.29
N GLU A 452 32.38 12.30 -26.19
CA GLU A 452 32.69 12.68 -24.81
C GLU A 452 32.19 14.07 -24.39
N SER A 453 31.32 14.71 -25.18
CA SER A 453 30.79 16.02 -24.84
C SER A 453 29.98 15.95 -23.54
N ALA A 454 29.93 17.07 -22.81
CA ALA A 454 29.14 17.17 -21.59
C ALA A 454 27.67 16.74 -21.80
N ARG A 455 27.11 16.99 -22.98
CA ARG A 455 25.74 16.61 -23.35
C ARG A 455 25.49 15.10 -23.33
N GLN A 456 26.53 14.28 -23.43
CA GLN A 456 26.46 12.81 -23.39
C GLN A 456 26.74 12.24 -22.00
N LYS A 457 27.08 13.09 -21.04
CA LYS A 457 27.38 12.69 -19.67
C LYS A 457 26.11 12.75 -18.83
N TRP A 458 25.83 11.65 -18.17
CA TRP A 458 24.70 11.46 -17.27
C TRP A 458 25.20 11.02 -15.90
N GLU A 459 24.48 11.39 -14.87
CA GLU A 459 24.62 10.86 -13.53
C GLU A 459 23.46 9.92 -13.23
N ARG A 460 23.78 8.68 -12.84
CA ARG A 460 22.81 7.72 -12.33
C ARG A 460 22.74 7.88 -10.82
N VAL A 461 21.62 8.36 -10.29
CA VAL A 461 21.37 8.41 -8.85
C VAL A 461 20.52 7.20 -8.46
N TYR A 462 21.07 6.28 -7.66
CA TYR A 462 20.43 5.02 -7.29
C TYR A 462 19.59 5.16 -6.03
N ASN A 463 20.14 4.86 -4.84
CA ASN A 463 19.42 4.96 -3.58
C ASN A 463 20.17 5.90 -2.63
N THR A 464 19.60 7.08 -2.38
CA THR A 464 20.13 8.11 -1.48
C THR A 464 19.60 7.99 -0.05
N GLY A 465 18.68 7.05 0.21
CA GLY A 465 17.89 6.99 1.44
C GLY A 465 16.64 7.88 1.41
N ASP A 466 16.52 8.78 0.43
CA ASP A 466 15.32 9.56 0.14
C ASP A 466 14.78 9.20 -1.26
N TYR A 467 13.56 8.68 -1.31
CA TYR A 467 12.98 8.25 -2.57
C TYR A 467 12.76 9.41 -3.56
N VAL A 468 12.53 10.63 -3.08
CA VAL A 468 12.30 11.82 -3.94
C VAL A 468 13.53 12.13 -4.78
N SER A 469 14.73 11.99 -4.22
CA SER A 469 16.01 12.19 -4.94
C SER A 469 16.58 10.92 -5.60
N SER A 470 16.06 9.74 -5.28
CA SER A 470 16.58 8.44 -5.75
C SER A 470 16.08 8.01 -7.13
N TYR A 471 16.76 7.04 -7.75
CA TYR A 471 16.40 6.33 -8.98
C TYR A 471 16.19 7.21 -10.23
N VAL A 472 16.97 8.28 -10.37
CA VAL A 472 16.90 9.21 -11.50
C VAL A 472 18.15 9.12 -12.39
N PHE A 473 18.03 9.66 -13.60
CA PHE A 473 19.17 10.04 -14.43
C PHE A 473 19.23 11.56 -14.52
N LEU A 474 20.35 12.16 -14.15
CA LEU A 474 20.60 13.59 -14.27
C LEU A 474 21.47 13.85 -15.49
N ASP A 475 21.16 14.90 -16.26
CA ASP A 475 22.07 15.37 -17.29
C ASP A 475 23.15 16.31 -16.74
N TYR A 476 24.06 16.75 -17.60
CA TYR A 476 25.14 17.69 -17.26
C TYR A 476 24.70 19.07 -16.74
N LEU A 477 23.41 19.41 -16.83
CA LEU A 477 22.82 20.63 -16.28
C LEU A 477 22.03 20.36 -14.99
N GLY A 478 22.05 19.13 -14.46
CA GLY A 478 21.32 18.73 -13.26
C GLY A 478 19.82 18.54 -13.47
N ARG A 479 19.37 18.36 -14.72
CA ARG A 479 17.95 18.09 -15.05
C ARG A 479 17.68 16.60 -15.05
N CYS A 480 16.49 16.20 -14.60
CA CYS A 480 16.07 14.81 -14.57
C CYS A 480 15.54 14.35 -15.93
N LEU A 481 15.93 13.15 -16.35
CA LEU A 481 15.28 12.42 -17.44
C LEU A 481 13.84 12.10 -17.06
N VAL A 482 12.89 12.36 -17.96
CA VAL A 482 11.45 12.23 -17.69
C VAL A 482 10.71 11.63 -18.89
N THR A 483 9.70 10.79 -18.61
CA THR A 483 8.68 10.44 -19.60
C THR A 483 7.58 11.51 -19.57
N ASP A 484 7.26 12.14 -20.72
CA ASP A 484 6.30 13.24 -20.80
C ASP A 484 4.99 12.79 -21.47
N PRO A 485 3.95 12.41 -20.70
CA PRO A 485 2.68 11.97 -21.25
C PRO A 485 1.86 13.10 -21.91
N SER A 486 2.28 14.37 -21.75
CA SER A 486 1.68 15.49 -22.48
C SER A 486 2.25 15.66 -23.89
N SER A 487 3.40 15.04 -24.17
CA SER A 487 4.07 15.09 -25.47
C SER A 487 4.18 13.69 -26.07
N LEU A 488 3.29 13.38 -27.01
CA LEU A 488 3.10 12.02 -27.50
C LEU A 488 3.67 11.80 -28.91
N HIS A 489 4.28 10.64 -29.13
CA HIS A 489 4.51 10.04 -30.43
C HIS A 489 3.30 9.16 -30.81
N ALA A 490 2.82 9.33 -32.05
CA ALA A 490 1.65 8.62 -32.58
C ALA A 490 0.41 8.68 -31.66
N SER A 491 0.27 9.79 -30.91
CA SER A 491 -0.81 10.01 -29.93
C SER A 491 -0.91 8.94 -28.83
N GLN A 492 0.17 8.20 -28.57
CA GLN A 492 0.10 7.01 -27.71
C GLN A 492 1.31 6.85 -26.79
N TYR A 493 2.51 7.16 -27.26
CA TYR A 493 3.75 6.88 -26.54
C TYR A 493 4.39 8.17 -26.09
N SER A 494 4.65 8.29 -24.79
CA SER A 494 5.27 9.46 -24.18
C SER A 494 6.68 9.69 -24.75
N LYS A 495 7.01 10.94 -25.07
CA LYS A 495 8.37 11.30 -25.45
C LYS A 495 9.29 11.35 -24.23
N ILE A 496 10.56 11.08 -24.47
CA ILE A 496 11.63 11.14 -23.46
C ILE A 496 12.30 12.50 -23.51
N ARG A 497 12.24 13.21 -22.39
CA ARG A 497 12.66 14.61 -22.28
C ARG A 497 13.51 14.81 -21.02
N VAL A 498 14.01 16.02 -20.84
CA VAL A 498 14.63 16.45 -19.57
C VAL A 498 13.82 17.58 -18.94
N ALA A 499 13.66 17.56 -17.62
CA ALA A 499 12.93 18.57 -16.86
C ALA A 499 13.60 18.86 -15.51
N ALA A 500 13.13 19.89 -14.81
CA ALA A 500 13.55 20.12 -13.43
C ALA A 500 13.20 18.90 -12.58
N CYS A 501 14.11 18.47 -11.73
CA CYS A 501 13.87 17.35 -10.82
C CYS A 501 12.79 17.73 -9.80
N ASN A 502 11.75 16.92 -9.70
CA ASN A 502 10.62 17.13 -8.79
C ASN A 502 10.27 15.87 -7.99
N GLY A 503 10.99 14.77 -8.22
CA GLY A 503 10.78 13.48 -7.55
C GLY A 503 9.52 12.73 -7.97
N SER A 504 8.86 13.16 -9.04
CA SER A 504 7.69 12.48 -9.59
C SER A 504 8.04 11.10 -10.16
N LEU A 505 7.04 10.22 -10.26
CA LEU A 505 7.24 8.85 -10.74
C LEU A 505 7.66 8.79 -12.21
N GLU A 506 7.33 9.82 -13.00
CA GLU A 506 7.74 9.98 -14.39
C GLU A 506 9.27 10.11 -14.54
N GLN A 507 9.96 10.55 -13.48
CA GLN A 507 11.42 10.73 -13.44
C GLN A 507 12.17 9.52 -12.90
N LYS A 508 11.44 8.48 -12.45
CA LYS A 508 12.03 7.29 -11.81
C LYS A 508 12.24 6.19 -12.84
N TRP A 509 13.46 5.68 -12.91
CA TRP A 509 13.88 4.69 -13.90
C TRP A 509 14.50 3.47 -13.23
N ASN A 510 14.03 2.27 -13.58
CA ASN A 510 14.37 1.01 -12.92
C ASN A 510 14.27 1.09 -11.38
N ALA A 511 13.32 1.89 -10.89
CA ALA A 511 13.14 2.10 -9.47
C ALA A 511 12.35 0.95 -8.84
N PRO A 512 12.72 0.48 -7.64
CA PRO A 512 11.84 -0.36 -6.85
C PRO A 512 10.66 0.46 -6.30
N PRO A 513 9.60 -0.19 -5.83
CA PRO A 513 8.63 0.46 -4.97
C PRO A 513 9.27 0.98 -3.68
N VAL A 514 8.78 2.11 -3.19
CA VAL A 514 9.04 2.60 -1.84
C VAL A 514 7.92 2.17 -0.92
N TYR A 515 8.31 1.82 0.30
CA TYR A 515 7.41 1.52 1.40
C TYR A 515 7.64 2.56 2.49
N VAL A 516 6.57 3.19 2.94
CA VAL A 516 6.57 3.93 4.21
C VAL A 516 5.97 3.00 5.24
N ASP A 517 6.70 2.70 6.31
CA ASP A 517 6.22 1.76 7.34
C ASP A 517 5.06 2.34 8.16
N SER A 518 4.30 1.44 8.77
CA SER A 518 3.24 1.80 9.72
C SER A 518 3.82 2.23 11.06
N ASP A 519 3.21 3.21 11.69
CA ASP A 519 3.56 3.65 13.04
C ASP A 519 2.27 3.85 13.85
N PHE A 520 2.33 3.60 15.16
CA PHE A 520 1.21 3.85 16.06
C PHE A 520 1.69 4.57 17.30
N GLY A 521 1.37 5.86 17.39
CA GLY A 521 1.97 6.76 18.37
C GLY A 521 1.12 7.99 18.65
N GLY A 522 1.75 9.00 19.25
CA GLY A 522 1.06 10.26 19.58
C GLY A 522 -0.02 10.13 20.65
N PHE A 523 0.12 9.15 21.56
CA PHE A 523 -0.83 8.89 22.64
C PHE A 523 -1.05 10.13 23.51
N ARG A 524 -2.30 10.55 23.63
CA ARG A 524 -2.69 11.66 24.50
C ARG A 524 -4.03 11.38 25.13
N GLU A 525 -4.13 11.72 26.40
CA GLU A 525 -5.41 11.84 27.06
C GLU A 525 -6.09 13.13 26.60
N VAL A 526 -7.37 13.03 26.27
CA VAL A 526 -8.15 14.16 25.76
C VAL A 526 -9.36 14.37 26.67
N SER A 527 -9.64 15.63 27.00
CA SER A 527 -10.88 16.00 27.68
C SER A 527 -12.06 15.83 26.72
N GLU A 528 -13.25 15.56 27.27
CA GLU A 528 -14.47 15.45 26.48
C GLU A 528 -14.81 16.74 25.74
#